data_AF-A0A7C4XN09-F1
#
_entry.id   AF-A0A7C4XN09-F1
#
_cell.length_a   1.000
_cell.length_b   1.000
_cell.length_c   1.000
_cell.angle_alpha   90.00
_cell.angle_beta   90.00
_cell.angle_gamma   90.00
#
_symmetry.space_group_name_H-M   'P 1'
#
loop_
_entity.id
_entity.type
_entity.pdbx_description
1 polymer ?
#
loop_
_entity_poly.entity_id
_entity_poly.type
_entity_poly.pdbx_seq_one_letter_code
_entity_poly.pdbx_strand_id
1 'polypeptide(L)'
;MFALRRPDPATIAIIADHLDAVLAAGEDLLRLRLDLAECARADRSGMPGERLRTFVEEVRTLEALLVGHTLQARTRARELAAAEAAVKQLLDLFAGGMAVLEDAVAELGDTTAADFETGDDPLAYLRSRGLLAADAGSLLGLERIVVGERFLIVRRIALGLLMDLAAALLNALEDCYLLAGGEEEGEEIGVEDTLRQLAAARAAAQSWPAGP
;
A
#
# COMPACT_ATOMS: atom_id res chain seq x y z
N MET A 1 36.83 -14.08 10.96
CA MET A 1 36.95 -12.77 10.30
C MET A 1 36.06 -12.83 9.06
N PHE A 2 34.77 -12.53 9.22
CA PHE A 2 33.81 -12.51 8.12
C PHE A 2 33.99 -11.18 7.40
N ALA A 3 34.48 -11.20 6.16
CA ALA A 3 34.45 -10.02 5.32
C ALA A 3 32.98 -9.64 5.13
N LEU A 4 32.57 -8.49 5.66
CA LEU A 4 31.28 -7.87 5.37
C LEU A 4 31.25 -7.63 3.86
N ARG A 5 30.59 -8.54 3.13
CA ARG A 5 30.27 -8.30 1.73
C ARG A 5 29.33 -7.10 1.77
N ARG A 6 29.74 -5.97 1.19
CA ARG A 6 28.81 -4.85 1.04
C ARG A 6 27.65 -5.34 0.16
N PRO A 7 26.40 -5.00 0.50
CA PRO A 7 25.28 -5.35 -0.35
C PRO A 7 25.49 -4.76 -1.74
N ASP A 8 25.01 -5.48 -2.75
CA ASP A 8 25.03 -4.98 -4.12
C ASP A 8 24.20 -3.70 -4.20
N PRO A 9 24.80 -2.53 -4.53
CA PRO A 9 24.07 -1.27 -4.61
C PRO A 9 22.86 -1.34 -5.55
N ALA A 10 22.92 -2.20 -6.57
CA ALA A 10 21.80 -2.42 -7.48
C ALA A 10 20.56 -3.02 -6.79
N THR A 11 20.75 -3.91 -5.80
CA THR A 11 19.63 -4.54 -5.08
C THR A 11 18.92 -3.52 -4.20
N ILE A 12 19.66 -2.64 -3.54
CA ILE A 12 19.10 -1.59 -2.68
C ILE A 12 18.33 -0.58 -3.52
N ALA A 13 18.90 -0.14 -4.65
CA ALA A 13 18.24 0.76 -5.58
C ALA A 13 16.90 0.19 -6.09
N ILE A 14 16.86 -1.10 -6.45
CA ILE A 14 15.60 -1.75 -6.89
C ILE A 14 14.53 -1.76 -5.79
N ILE A 15 14.92 -1.96 -4.53
CA ILE A 15 13.96 -1.89 -3.41
C ILE A 15 13.45 -0.45 -3.29
N ALA A 16 14.34 0.54 -3.28
CA ALA A 16 13.98 1.95 -3.21
C ALA A 16 13.03 2.35 -4.35
N ASP A 17 13.34 1.99 -5.60
CA ASP A 17 12.50 2.24 -6.77
C ASP A 17 11.07 1.68 -6.60
N HIS A 18 10.94 0.49 -6.01
CA HIS A 18 9.63 -0.08 -5.73
C HIS A 18 8.91 0.64 -4.60
N LEU A 19 9.60 1.09 -3.55
CA LEU A 19 9.00 1.87 -2.47
C LEU A 19 8.54 3.25 -2.95
N ASP A 20 9.34 3.92 -3.78
CA ASP A 20 8.96 5.17 -4.45
C ASP A 20 7.71 4.97 -5.32
N ALA A 21 7.66 3.88 -6.09
CA ALA A 21 6.48 3.57 -6.90
C ALA A 21 5.24 3.30 -6.04
N VAL A 22 5.39 2.69 -4.85
CA VAL A 22 4.29 2.51 -3.88
C VAL A 22 3.79 3.85 -3.38
N LEU A 23 4.70 4.76 -2.99
CA LEU A 23 4.35 6.10 -2.52
C LEU A 23 3.66 6.91 -3.62
N ALA A 24 4.22 6.92 -4.82
CA ALA A 24 3.65 7.61 -5.97
C ALA A 24 2.22 7.11 -6.29
N ALA A 25 2.03 5.80 -6.38
CA ALA A 25 0.70 5.22 -6.63
C ALA A 25 -0.28 5.51 -5.48
N GLY A 26 0.21 5.52 -4.23
CA GLY A 26 -0.59 5.88 -3.06
C GLY A 26 -1.03 7.34 -3.07
N GLU A 27 -0.14 8.26 -3.44
CA GLU A 27 -0.50 9.68 -3.62
C GLU A 27 -1.51 9.88 -4.75
N ASP A 28 -1.33 9.17 -5.87
CA ASP A 28 -2.27 9.22 -6.99
C ASP A 28 -3.65 8.72 -6.57
N LEU A 29 -3.72 7.64 -5.77
CA LEU A 29 -4.96 7.18 -5.15
C LEU A 29 -5.59 8.29 -4.29
N LEU A 30 -4.84 8.94 -3.42
CA LEU A 30 -5.34 10.00 -2.54
C LEU A 30 -5.85 11.25 -3.30
N ARG A 31 -5.40 11.45 -4.54
CA ARG A 31 -5.90 12.53 -5.41
C ARG A 31 -7.24 12.19 -6.06
N LEU A 32 -7.64 10.92 -6.09
CA LEU A 32 -8.88 10.49 -6.72
C LEU A 32 -10.13 10.91 -5.93
N ARG A 33 -11.07 11.51 -6.66
CA ARG A 33 -12.39 11.88 -6.17
C ARG A 33 -13.43 11.82 -7.27
N LEU A 34 -14.66 11.52 -6.88
CA LEU A 34 -15.83 11.55 -7.76
C LEU A 34 -16.87 12.50 -7.18
N ASP A 35 -17.15 13.60 -7.88
CA ASP A 35 -18.21 14.54 -7.52
C ASP A 35 -19.56 14.06 -8.11
N LEU A 36 -20.42 13.50 -7.26
CA LEU A 36 -21.68 12.85 -7.66
C LEU A 36 -22.71 13.85 -8.18
N ALA A 37 -22.66 15.09 -7.67
CA ALA A 37 -23.51 16.17 -8.17
C ALA A 37 -23.19 16.57 -9.63
N GLU A 38 -21.94 16.40 -10.06
CA GLU A 38 -21.56 16.66 -11.46
C GLU A 38 -21.97 15.53 -12.39
N CYS A 39 -21.90 14.27 -11.91
CA CYS A 39 -22.45 13.12 -12.63
C CYS A 39 -23.93 13.34 -12.93
N ALA A 40 -24.74 13.65 -11.92
CA ALA A 40 -26.19 13.88 -12.09
C ALA A 40 -26.54 15.01 -13.09
N ARG A 41 -25.69 16.03 -13.25
CA ARG A 41 -25.92 17.15 -14.19
C ARG A 41 -25.48 16.83 -15.62
N ALA A 42 -24.45 16.02 -15.78
CA ALA A 42 -23.91 15.61 -17.08
C ALA A 42 -24.75 14.49 -17.74
N ASP A 43 -25.44 13.68 -16.93
CA ASP A 43 -26.19 12.48 -17.32
C ASP A 43 -27.54 12.73 -18.01
N ARG A 44 -27.70 13.81 -18.79
CA ARG A 44 -28.92 14.04 -19.59
C ARG A 44 -29.12 13.02 -20.72
N SER A 45 -28.14 12.13 -20.97
CA SER A 45 -28.21 11.07 -21.99
C SER A 45 -27.44 9.77 -21.65
N GLY A 46 -26.90 9.59 -20.45
CA GLY A 46 -26.07 8.43 -20.07
C GLY A 46 -26.32 8.00 -18.63
N MET A 47 -26.25 6.69 -18.35
CA MET A 47 -26.52 6.15 -17.02
C MET A 47 -25.42 6.60 -16.02
N PRO A 48 -25.78 7.08 -14.81
CA PRO A 48 -24.83 7.45 -13.74
C PRO A 48 -23.78 6.41 -13.38
N GLY A 49 -23.99 5.16 -13.80
CA GLY A 49 -23.05 4.06 -13.62
C GLY A 49 -21.77 4.13 -14.45
N GLU A 50 -21.71 4.86 -15.57
CA GLU A 50 -20.49 4.85 -16.41
C GLU A 50 -19.33 5.60 -15.76
N ARG A 51 -19.56 6.84 -15.29
CA ARG A 51 -18.54 7.60 -14.53
C ARG A 51 -18.11 6.89 -13.25
N LEU A 52 -19.06 6.24 -12.57
CA LEU A 52 -18.77 5.45 -11.38
C LEU A 52 -17.88 4.25 -11.71
N ARG A 53 -18.16 3.54 -12.81
CA ARG A 53 -17.33 2.43 -13.29
C ARG A 53 -15.92 2.90 -13.65
N THR A 54 -15.80 3.97 -14.44
CA THR A 54 -14.49 4.52 -14.80
C THR A 54 -13.69 4.92 -13.55
N PHE A 55 -14.33 5.58 -12.58
CA PHE A 55 -13.68 5.90 -11.30
C PHE A 55 -13.22 4.63 -10.57
N VAL A 56 -14.08 3.61 -10.45
CA VAL A 56 -13.71 2.35 -9.79
C VAL A 56 -12.61 1.60 -10.54
N GLU A 57 -12.61 1.60 -11.87
CA GLU A 57 -11.56 1.03 -12.70
C GLU A 57 -10.22 1.73 -12.50
N GLU A 58 -10.21 3.06 -12.40
CA GLU A 58 -9.03 3.85 -12.13
C GLU A 58 -8.47 3.53 -10.72
N VAL A 59 -9.33 3.50 -9.71
CA VAL A 59 -8.96 3.10 -8.33
C VAL A 59 -8.39 1.67 -8.32
N ARG A 60 -9.03 0.72 -9.00
CA ARG A 60 -8.56 -0.67 -9.10
C ARG A 60 -7.20 -0.78 -9.78
N THR A 61 -6.97 0.01 -10.82
CA THR A 61 -5.71 0.01 -11.57
C THR A 61 -4.56 0.51 -10.69
N LEU A 62 -4.75 1.64 -10.01
CA LEU A 62 -3.75 2.17 -9.09
C LEU A 62 -3.54 1.24 -7.88
N GLU A 63 -4.62 0.67 -7.34
CA GLU A 63 -4.53 -0.33 -6.27
C GLU A 63 -3.69 -1.53 -6.72
N ALA A 64 -3.92 -2.06 -7.93
CA ALA A 64 -3.16 -3.20 -8.45
C ALA A 64 -1.67 -2.87 -8.65
N LEU A 65 -1.36 -1.67 -9.15
CA LEU A 65 0.02 -1.18 -9.29
C LEU A 65 0.71 -1.10 -7.92
N LEU A 66 0.06 -0.45 -6.96
CA LEU A 66 0.57 -0.30 -5.59
C LEU A 66 0.81 -1.65 -4.92
N VAL A 67 -0.11 -2.61 -5.06
CA VAL A 67 0.05 -3.97 -4.54
C VAL A 67 1.22 -4.69 -5.21
N GLY A 68 1.32 -4.61 -6.54
CA GLY A 68 2.40 -5.21 -7.30
C GLY A 68 3.77 -4.72 -6.83
N HIS A 69 3.96 -3.41 -6.73
CA HIS A 69 5.21 -2.82 -6.25
C HIS A 69 5.51 -3.18 -4.79
N THR A 70 4.50 -3.22 -3.92
CA THR A 70 4.66 -3.64 -2.52
C THR A 70 5.17 -5.08 -2.41
N LEU A 71 4.60 -6.01 -3.18
CA LEU A 71 5.00 -7.42 -3.16
C LEU A 71 6.40 -7.63 -3.76
N GLN A 72 6.78 -6.85 -4.78
CA GLN A 72 8.14 -6.86 -5.31
C GLN A 72 9.14 -6.32 -4.27
N ALA A 73 8.88 -5.15 -3.67
CA ALA A 73 9.70 -4.58 -2.61
C ALA A 73 9.90 -5.58 -1.46
N ARG A 74 8.83 -6.24 -1.03
CA ARG A 74 8.86 -7.28 0.01
C ARG A 74 9.73 -8.48 -0.36
N THR A 75 9.61 -8.98 -1.59
CA THR A 75 10.39 -10.13 -2.06
C THR A 75 11.88 -9.79 -2.02
N ARG A 76 12.24 -8.61 -2.54
CA ARG A 76 13.61 -8.10 -2.53
C ARG A 76 14.12 -7.82 -1.11
N ALA A 77 13.28 -7.29 -0.22
CA ALA A 77 13.62 -7.09 1.18
C ALA A 77 13.99 -8.41 1.88
N ARG A 78 13.28 -9.50 1.61
CA ARG A 78 13.63 -10.83 2.14
C ARG A 78 14.96 -11.36 1.62
N GLU A 79 15.21 -11.20 0.33
CA GLU A 79 16.47 -11.58 -0.30
C GLU A 79 17.64 -10.82 0.34
N LEU A 80 17.49 -9.50 0.52
CA LEU A 80 18.49 -8.65 1.16
C LEU A 80 18.67 -8.98 2.65
N ALA A 81 17.60 -9.28 3.39
CA ALA A 81 17.65 -9.66 4.79
C ALA A 81 18.37 -11.00 5.05
N ALA A 82 18.46 -11.86 4.04
CA ALA A 82 19.24 -13.09 4.11
C ALA A 82 20.74 -12.85 3.88
N ALA A 83 21.09 -11.79 3.15
CA ALA A 83 22.47 -11.43 2.82
C ALA A 83 23.10 -10.47 3.85
N GLU A 84 22.33 -9.55 4.42
CA GLU A 84 22.84 -8.42 5.19
C GLU A 84 22.34 -8.41 6.64
N ALA A 85 23.23 -8.74 7.58
CA ALA A 85 22.88 -8.79 9.00
C ALA A 85 22.55 -7.42 9.61
N ALA A 86 23.15 -6.34 9.10
CA ALA A 86 23.04 -4.98 9.68
C ALA A 86 21.61 -4.43 9.61
N VAL A 87 20.91 -4.65 8.49
CA VAL A 87 19.53 -4.17 8.28
C VAL A 87 18.48 -5.29 8.34
N LYS A 88 18.92 -6.52 8.68
CA LYS A 88 18.07 -7.71 8.69
C LYS A 88 16.77 -7.51 9.46
N GLN A 89 16.86 -7.00 10.69
CA GLN A 89 15.70 -6.86 11.57
C GLN A 89 14.64 -5.91 10.98
N LEU A 90 15.09 -4.83 10.34
CA LEU A 90 14.24 -3.84 9.71
C LEU A 90 13.55 -4.41 8.45
N LEU A 91 14.31 -5.11 7.61
CA LEU A 91 13.78 -5.78 6.42
C LEU A 91 12.82 -6.92 6.75
N ASP A 92 13.13 -7.73 7.77
CA ASP A 92 12.26 -8.80 8.26
C ASP A 92 10.95 -8.24 8.83
N LEU A 93 11.02 -7.10 9.52
CA LEU A 93 9.83 -6.41 10.05
C LEU A 93 8.92 -5.91 8.93
N PHE A 94 9.48 -5.24 7.91
CA PHE A 94 8.72 -4.83 6.74
C PHE A 94 8.12 -6.03 6.00
N ALA A 95 8.93 -7.04 5.69
CA ALA A 95 8.47 -8.21 4.95
C ALA A 95 7.41 -9.02 5.71
N GLY A 96 7.54 -9.10 7.04
CA GLY A 96 6.54 -9.70 7.92
C GLY A 96 5.25 -8.87 8.00
N GLY A 97 5.36 -7.54 8.08
CA GLY A 97 4.20 -6.63 8.08
C GLY A 97 3.35 -6.75 6.81
N MET A 98 3.99 -7.06 5.68
CA MET A 98 3.33 -7.25 4.39
C MET A 98 2.81 -8.68 4.15
N ALA A 99 2.92 -9.60 5.11
CA ALA A 99 2.39 -10.96 4.95
C ALA A 99 0.88 -11.00 4.73
N VAL A 100 0.13 -10.17 5.47
CA VAL A 100 -1.33 -10.08 5.32
C VAL A 100 -1.75 -9.63 3.91
N LEU A 101 -0.91 -8.87 3.20
CA LEU A 101 -1.17 -8.46 1.83
C LEU A 101 -0.98 -9.62 0.85
N GLU A 102 0.07 -10.42 1.01
CA GLU A 102 0.31 -11.61 0.20
C GLU A 102 -0.84 -12.62 0.36
N ASP A 103 -1.26 -12.88 1.60
CA ASP A 103 -2.38 -13.77 1.88
C ASP A 103 -3.67 -13.26 1.23
N ALA A 104 -3.96 -11.96 1.33
CA ALA A 104 -5.15 -11.37 0.74
C ALA A 104 -5.17 -11.42 -0.78
N VAL A 105 -4.01 -11.27 -1.43
CA VAL A 105 -3.88 -11.41 -2.89
C VAL A 105 -4.04 -12.86 -3.32
N ALA A 106 -3.50 -13.82 -2.56
CA ALA A 106 -3.69 -15.24 -2.81
C ALA A 106 -5.18 -15.64 -2.70
N GLU A 107 -5.89 -15.13 -1.69
CA GLU A 107 -7.34 -15.30 -1.53
C GLU A 107 -8.13 -14.72 -2.70
N LEU A 108 -7.75 -13.54 -3.22
CA LEU A 108 -8.42 -12.94 -4.39
C LEU A 108 -8.20 -13.74 -5.69
N GLY A 109 -7.06 -14.43 -5.80
CA GLY A 109 -6.75 -15.28 -6.94
C GLY A 109 -7.46 -16.64 -6.90
N ASP A 110 -8.01 -17.03 -5.75
CA ASP A 110 -8.74 -18.29 -5.59
C ASP A 110 -10.20 -18.13 -6.03
N THR A 111 -10.44 -18.41 -7.31
CA THR A 111 -11.77 -18.33 -7.92
C THR A 111 -12.73 -19.43 -7.47
N THR A 112 -12.27 -20.43 -6.70
CA THR A 112 -13.14 -21.54 -6.25
C THR A 112 -14.12 -21.14 -5.13
N ALA A 113 -13.88 -20.00 -4.47
CA ALA A 113 -14.75 -19.45 -3.43
C ALA A 113 -15.66 -18.28 -3.88
N ALA A 114 -15.38 -17.65 -5.03
CA ALA A 114 -16.00 -16.40 -5.47
C ALA A 114 -17.17 -16.57 -6.47
N ASP A 115 -17.60 -17.80 -6.75
CA ASP A 115 -18.44 -18.18 -7.89
C ASP A 115 -19.92 -17.68 -7.86
N PHE A 116 -20.29 -16.76 -6.97
CA PHE A 116 -21.65 -16.18 -6.95
C PHE A 116 -21.74 -14.67 -6.69
N GLU A 117 -20.65 -13.99 -6.29
CA GLU A 117 -20.65 -12.52 -6.25
C GLU A 117 -20.28 -11.99 -7.63
N THR A 118 -21.25 -11.34 -8.27
CA THR A 118 -21.14 -10.72 -9.59
C THR A 118 -19.95 -9.74 -9.58
N GLY A 119 -18.79 -10.19 -10.06
CA GLY A 119 -17.46 -9.62 -9.81
C GLY A 119 -17.15 -8.25 -10.39
N ASP A 120 -18.17 -7.46 -10.72
CA ASP A 120 -18.01 -6.13 -11.29
C ASP A 120 -19.04 -5.11 -10.78
N ASP A 121 -19.60 -5.32 -9.58
CA ASP A 121 -20.42 -4.30 -8.92
C ASP A 121 -19.52 -3.18 -8.32
N PRO A 122 -19.58 -1.94 -8.85
CA PRO A 122 -18.82 -0.82 -8.30
C PRO A 122 -19.16 -0.52 -6.84
N LEU A 123 -20.42 -0.73 -6.41
CA LEU A 123 -20.83 -0.44 -5.03
C LEU A 123 -20.27 -1.48 -4.05
N ALA A 124 -20.32 -2.77 -4.39
CA ALA A 124 -19.64 -3.81 -3.62
C ALA A 124 -18.14 -3.54 -3.48
N TYR A 125 -17.47 -3.12 -4.56
CA TYR A 125 -16.06 -2.74 -4.51
C TYR A 125 -15.81 -1.59 -3.53
N LEU A 126 -16.51 -0.46 -3.68
CA LEU A 126 -16.35 0.72 -2.83
C LEU A 126 -16.60 0.42 -1.34
N ARG A 127 -17.63 -0.38 -1.04
CA ARG A 127 -17.91 -0.84 0.34
C ARG A 127 -16.78 -1.70 0.90
N SER A 128 -16.30 -2.66 0.10
CA SER A 128 -15.20 -3.54 0.52
C SER A 128 -13.91 -2.77 0.83
N ARG A 129 -13.74 -1.60 0.22
CA ARG A 129 -12.57 -0.73 0.38
C ARG A 129 -12.76 0.36 1.44
N GLY A 130 -13.91 0.40 2.11
CA GLY A 130 -14.21 1.39 3.16
C GLY A 130 -14.52 2.79 2.63
N LEU A 131 -14.81 2.94 1.33
CA LEU A 131 -15.24 4.21 0.72
C LEU A 131 -16.73 4.48 0.90
N LEU A 132 -17.50 3.43 1.21
CA LEU A 132 -18.91 3.49 1.56
C LEU A 132 -19.14 2.68 2.84
N ALA A 133 -20.20 3.01 3.58
CA ALA A 133 -20.65 2.19 4.70
C ALA A 133 -21.04 0.78 4.21
N ALA A 134 -20.82 -0.25 5.03
CA ALA A 134 -21.02 -1.64 4.63
C ALA A 134 -22.48 -1.95 4.21
N ASP A 135 -23.44 -1.22 4.77
CA ASP A 135 -24.87 -1.29 4.51
C ASP A 135 -25.37 -0.29 3.46
N ALA A 136 -24.48 0.55 2.91
CA ALA A 136 -24.85 1.52 1.89
C ALA A 136 -25.23 0.84 0.57
N GLY A 137 -26.53 0.63 0.35
CA GLY A 137 -27.07 0.06 -0.89
C GLY A 137 -27.17 1.07 -2.06
N SER A 138 -26.81 2.34 -1.86
CA SER A 138 -26.96 3.40 -2.86
C SER A 138 -26.00 4.57 -2.60
N LEU A 139 -25.80 5.40 -3.63
CA LEU A 139 -25.07 6.67 -3.55
C LEU A 139 -25.97 7.86 -3.19
N LEU A 140 -27.27 7.62 -2.95
CA LEU A 140 -28.22 8.67 -2.58
C LEU A 140 -27.79 9.38 -1.29
N GLY A 141 -27.78 10.72 -1.34
CA GLY A 141 -27.40 11.57 -0.21
C GLY A 141 -25.89 11.81 -0.08
N LEU A 142 -25.05 11.22 -0.93
CA LEU A 142 -23.63 11.53 -1.01
C LEU A 142 -23.39 12.62 -2.05
N GLU A 143 -22.59 13.62 -1.68
CA GLU A 143 -22.17 14.67 -2.61
C GLU A 143 -20.93 14.26 -3.40
N ARG A 144 -20.02 13.50 -2.76
CA ARG A 144 -18.76 13.04 -3.34
C ARG A 144 -18.24 11.76 -2.71
N ILE A 145 -17.41 11.06 -3.45
CA ILE A 145 -16.57 9.95 -2.98
C ILE A 145 -15.12 10.40 -3.06
N VAL A 146 -14.35 10.20 -2.00
CA VAL A 146 -12.94 10.59 -1.94
C VAL A 146 -12.14 9.40 -1.42
N VAL A 147 -11.05 9.07 -2.09
CA VAL A 147 -10.10 8.08 -1.57
C VAL A 147 -9.24 8.77 -0.51
N GLY A 148 -9.32 8.29 0.72
CA GLY A 148 -8.51 8.79 1.84
C GLY A 148 -7.57 7.74 2.39
N GLU A 149 -6.76 8.11 3.38
CA GLU A 149 -5.78 7.22 4.04
C GLU A 149 -6.40 5.94 4.62
N ARG A 150 -7.70 5.95 4.93
CA ARG A 150 -8.46 4.81 5.46
C ARG A 150 -8.92 3.83 4.38
N PHE A 151 -8.66 4.11 3.11
CA PHE A 151 -8.93 3.21 2.00
C PHE A 151 -8.24 1.87 2.22
N LEU A 152 -8.98 0.76 2.14
CA LEU A 152 -8.45 -0.56 2.46
C LEU A 152 -7.89 -1.26 1.23
N ILE A 153 -6.57 -1.26 1.07
CA ILE A 153 -5.86 -2.04 0.07
C ILE A 153 -6.17 -3.52 0.26
N VAL A 154 -6.74 -4.14 -0.77
CA VAL A 154 -7.12 -5.55 -0.80
C VAL A 154 -8.02 -5.92 0.41
N ARG A 155 -8.88 -5.01 0.87
CA ARG A 155 -9.76 -5.16 2.07
C ARG A 155 -9.03 -5.32 3.41
N ARG A 156 -7.71 -5.24 3.48
CA ARG A 156 -6.96 -5.59 4.70
C ARG A 156 -6.15 -4.46 5.30
N ILE A 157 -5.41 -3.71 4.47
CA ILE A 157 -4.44 -2.71 4.97
C ILE A 157 -4.92 -1.31 4.60
N ALA A 158 -4.94 -0.39 5.55
CA ALA A 158 -5.22 1.01 5.25
C ALA A 158 -4.09 1.62 4.39
N LEU A 159 -4.46 2.38 3.36
CA LEU A 159 -3.54 3.02 2.42
C LEU A 159 -2.50 3.88 3.14
N GLY A 160 -2.91 4.71 4.10
CA GLY A 160 -1.99 5.58 4.85
C GLY A 160 -0.93 4.76 5.60
N LEU A 161 -1.33 3.69 6.29
CA LEU A 161 -0.40 2.80 6.97
C LEU A 161 0.59 2.14 6.01
N LEU A 162 0.14 1.72 4.83
CA LEU A 162 1.02 1.13 3.84
C LEU A 162 2.06 2.15 3.34
N MET A 163 1.63 3.37 3.07
CA MET A 163 2.52 4.47 2.66
C MET A 163 3.52 4.80 3.78
N ASP A 164 3.08 4.86 5.03
CA ASP A 164 3.97 5.10 6.18
C ASP A 164 5.04 4.01 6.31
N LEU A 165 4.68 2.74 6.13
CA LEU A 165 5.63 1.63 6.17
C LEU A 165 6.61 1.65 4.99
N ALA A 166 6.14 2.03 3.80
CA ALA A 166 6.99 2.18 2.62
C ALA A 166 7.99 3.34 2.79
N ALA A 167 7.52 4.50 3.24
CA ALA A 167 8.36 5.67 3.50
C ALA A 167 9.38 5.40 4.62
N ALA A 168 8.95 4.77 5.72
CA ALA A 168 9.85 4.44 6.82
C ALA A 168 10.98 3.48 6.39
N LEU A 169 10.67 2.49 5.55
CA LEU A 169 11.71 1.60 5.00
C LEU A 169 12.62 2.35 4.01
N LEU A 170 12.06 3.18 3.13
CA LEU A 170 12.83 3.95 2.16
C LEU A 170 13.84 4.85 2.86
N ASN A 171 13.40 5.66 3.83
CA ASN A 171 14.27 6.51 4.63
C ASN A 171 15.37 5.69 5.33
N ALA A 172 15.03 4.52 5.87
CA ALA A 172 16.02 3.64 6.51
C ALA A 172 17.12 3.17 5.56
N LEU A 173 16.73 2.78 4.34
CA LEU A 173 17.67 2.35 3.30
C LEU A 173 18.53 3.51 2.82
N GLU A 174 17.95 4.70 2.71
CA GLU A 174 18.67 5.92 2.39
C GLU A 174 19.75 6.22 3.44
N ASP A 175 19.36 6.24 4.72
CA ASP A 175 20.25 6.49 5.84
C ASP A 175 21.38 5.45 5.93
N CYS A 176 21.05 4.17 5.73
CA CYS A 176 22.02 3.09 5.89
C CYS A 176 22.98 2.95 4.71
N TYR A 177 22.55 3.28 3.49
CA TYR A 177 23.27 2.88 2.27
C TYR A 177 23.40 3.95 1.20
N LEU A 178 22.44 4.87 1.05
CA LEU A 178 22.52 5.89 0.00
C LEU A 178 23.32 7.12 0.46
N LEU A 179 23.28 7.46 1.76
CA LEU A 179 24.15 8.50 2.34
C LEU A 179 25.60 8.03 2.51
N ALA A 180 25.82 6.76 2.88
CA ALA A 180 27.16 6.19 3.05
C ALA A 180 27.98 6.06 1.75
N GLY A 181 27.36 6.31 0.59
CA GLY A 181 28.00 6.37 -0.72
C GLY A 181 28.60 7.73 -1.06
N GLY A 182 28.29 8.78 -0.29
CA GLY A 182 28.76 10.15 -0.48
C GLY A 182 29.50 10.66 0.75
N GLU A 183 30.82 10.52 0.73
CA GLU A 183 31.79 11.10 1.67
C GLU A 183 31.83 10.48 3.08
N GLU A 184 33.06 10.17 3.50
CA GLU A 184 33.38 9.74 4.86
C GLU A 184 33.04 10.85 5.86
N GLU A 185 32.04 10.64 6.71
CA GLU A 185 32.09 11.07 8.12
C GLU A 185 30.96 10.37 8.90
N GLY A 186 31.35 9.65 9.95
CA GLY A 186 30.46 8.83 10.73
C GLY A 186 29.50 9.67 11.57
N GLU A 187 28.21 9.52 11.29
CA GLU A 187 27.16 9.77 12.26
C GLU A 187 26.35 8.47 12.38
N GLU A 188 26.40 7.85 13.57
CA GLU A 188 25.58 6.69 13.91
C GLU A 188 24.10 7.11 13.91
N ILE A 189 23.44 7.03 12.76
CA ILE A 189 21.98 7.11 12.69
C ILE A 189 21.44 5.80 13.27
N GLY A 190 20.83 5.91 14.46
CA GLY A 190 20.41 4.77 15.25
C GLY A 190 19.27 4.00 14.59
N VAL A 191 19.58 2.82 14.06
CA VAL A 191 18.64 1.75 13.64
C VAL A 191 17.49 1.57 14.64
N GLU A 192 17.75 1.86 15.92
CA GLU A 192 16.79 1.80 17.02
C GLU A 192 15.60 2.77 16.88
N ASP A 193 15.78 3.97 16.31
CA ASP A 193 14.69 4.95 16.18
C ASP A 193 13.77 4.61 15.00
N THR A 194 14.34 4.13 13.90
CA THR A 194 13.57 3.61 12.76
C THR A 194 12.80 2.34 13.11
N LEU A 195 13.41 1.45 13.91
CA LEU A 195 12.72 0.28 14.46
C LEU A 195 11.53 0.67 15.34
N ARG A 196 11.63 1.77 16.12
CA ARG A 196 10.48 2.31 16.88
C ARG A 196 9.37 2.81 15.97
N GLN A 197 9.70 3.52 14.89
CA GLN A 197 8.70 4.03 13.94
C GLN A 197 7.96 2.89 13.23
N LEU A 198 8.68 1.88 12.73
CA LEU A 198 8.07 0.70 12.10
C LEU A 198 7.26 -0.14 13.10
N ALA A 199 7.71 -0.26 14.35
CA ALA A 199 6.96 -0.93 15.41
C ALA A 199 5.67 -0.17 15.78
N ALA A 200 5.72 1.17 15.82
CA ALA A 200 4.56 2.01 16.09
C ALA A 200 3.51 1.91 14.96
N ALA A 201 3.94 1.96 13.70
CA ALA A 201 3.07 1.75 12.55
C ALA A 201 2.40 0.35 12.59
N ARG A 202 3.18 -0.70 12.93
CA ARG A 202 2.65 -2.06 13.09
C ARG A 202 1.68 -2.20 14.27
N ALA A 203 1.93 -1.51 15.39
CA ALA A 203 1.02 -1.53 16.54
C ALA A 203 -0.31 -0.84 16.19
N ALA A 204 -0.28 0.26 15.43
CA ALA A 204 -1.47 0.90 14.90
C ALA A 204 -2.29 -0.06 14.02
N ALA A 205 -1.63 -0.85 13.17
CA ALA A 205 -2.25 -1.89 12.35
C ALA A 205 -3.00 -2.98 13.15
N GLN A 206 -2.42 -3.42 14.27
CA GLN A 206 -2.99 -4.47 15.13
C GLN A 206 -4.07 -3.93 16.08
N SER A 207 -4.04 -2.63 16.39
CA SER A 207 -4.99 -1.98 17.28
C SER A 207 -6.29 -1.55 16.60
N TRP A 208 -6.44 -1.77 15.29
CA TRP A 208 -7.64 -1.37 14.57
C TRP A 208 -8.83 -2.20 15.05
N PRO A 209 -9.86 -1.59 15.67
CA PRO A 209 -11.05 -2.33 16.06
C PRO A 209 -11.73 -2.81 14.78
N ALA A 210 -12.11 -4.08 14.75
CA ALA A 210 -13.18 -4.56 13.88
C ALA A 210 -14.41 -3.71 14.22
N GLY A 211 -14.62 -2.63 13.46
CA GLY A 211 -15.75 -1.73 13.63
C GLY A 211 -17.05 -2.43 13.23
N PRO A 212 -18.16 -2.03 13.87
CA PRO A 212 -19.40 -2.81 14.04
C PRO A 212 -20.15 -3.15 12.75
#